data_AF-A0A8W8KGK8-F1
#
_entry.id   AF-A0A8W8KGK8-F1
#
_cell.length_a   1.000
_cell.length_b   1.000
_cell.length_c   1.000
_cell.angle_alpha   90.00
_cell.angle_beta   90.00
_cell.angle_gamma   90.00
#
_symmetry.space_group_name_H-M   'P 1'
#
loop_
_entity.id
_entity.type
_entity.pdbx_description
1 polymer ?
#
loop_
_entity_poly.entity_id
_entity_poly.type
_entity_poly.pdbx_seq_one_letter_code
_entity_poly.pdbx_strand_id
1 'polypeptide(L)'
;MLIYAWPLLETLFSEVLTRDEWLMLFDNVFTNHPSFLLMVVVAYAMSARGPLMQCVELDDFRYFYHHRNAVDVRRVLKEAYRLMEATPEDIHPRGSLEDFKPLTVGQYPVFNKYPKFIVDYQVQERERIRQEELDYMRQRQVSLEMQKETARKQQEEEAWYRQQQLLLDAEEKRRRMIQTEEQKLVDQRKRLYAMNREVKLKELQLLDAARRKFLHFQKQQREAELRRLDDEVQRKALMRDQETETALEEAEIRNLELELQKKMFEQELFRDFATAGQQLRTEQDMHRKQAELEERIQQRLRDAERERQVEIRKQLQENLAKAAQQNIEAWAQNEFEYRRRVEDLERETKGVQLAKTSSENRQLEREVHDLMMQCQEKREKDVEDKQEELGEQKHLAAQADRRRLEFVEDEARIAQEHGKSMTEDALYASRKQRLGQSYLNNTTQSSAWNTLQTSTDPESSVSLERSSRTFDKQELALLNEVRRLRQKLAIENRNKKPPVNYDST
;
A
#
# COMPACT_ATOMS: atom_id res chain seq x y z
N MET A 1 43.30 -81.15 16.61
CA MET A 1 44.73 -81.26 16.26
C MET A 1 45.58 -80.13 16.82
N LEU A 2 45.29 -78.86 16.48
CA LEU A 2 46.11 -77.66 16.79
C LEU A 2 46.49 -77.41 18.27
N ILE A 3 45.93 -78.14 19.24
CA ILE A 3 46.28 -78.00 20.67
C ILE A 3 47.20 -79.14 21.16
N TYR A 4 47.14 -80.32 20.52
CA TYR A 4 47.82 -81.54 21.00
C TYR A 4 49.00 -81.98 20.12
N ALA A 5 48.99 -81.62 18.84
CA ALA A 5 50.05 -81.97 17.89
C ALA A 5 50.92 -80.78 17.50
N TRP A 6 50.34 -79.57 17.47
CA TRP A 6 51.04 -78.39 16.98
C TRP A 6 52.19 -77.92 17.87
N PRO A 7 52.10 -77.87 19.23
CA PRO A 7 53.23 -77.45 20.07
C PRO A 7 54.50 -78.30 19.86
N LEU A 8 54.33 -79.61 19.64
CA LEU A 8 55.43 -80.54 19.33
C LEU A 8 56.00 -80.33 17.91
N LEU A 9 55.21 -79.86 16.96
CA LEU A 9 55.62 -79.65 15.57
C LEU A 9 56.23 -78.25 15.34
N GLU A 10 55.69 -77.22 15.99
CA GLU A 10 56.22 -75.85 15.96
C GLU A 10 57.63 -75.79 16.55
N THR A 11 57.83 -76.47 17.68
CA THR A 11 59.12 -76.56 18.39
C THR A 11 60.01 -77.68 17.87
N LEU A 12 59.51 -78.52 16.94
CA LEU A 12 60.15 -79.77 16.50
C LEU A 12 60.64 -80.61 17.69
N PHE A 13 59.80 -80.79 18.72
CA PHE A 13 60.08 -81.48 19.99
C PHE A 13 61.21 -80.89 20.88
N SER A 14 61.82 -79.75 20.51
CA SER A 14 63.01 -79.22 21.21
C SER A 14 62.75 -78.74 22.65
N GLU A 15 61.52 -78.36 22.99
CA GLU A 15 61.14 -77.99 24.38
C GLU A 15 60.96 -79.21 25.29
N VAL A 16 60.67 -80.37 24.71
CA VAL A 16 60.16 -81.56 25.42
C VAL A 16 61.23 -82.63 25.63
N LEU A 17 62.24 -82.69 24.76
CA LEU A 17 63.32 -83.69 24.77
C LEU A 17 64.66 -83.10 25.22
N THR A 18 65.58 -83.95 25.69
CA THR A 18 67.00 -83.55 25.75
C THR A 18 67.62 -83.45 24.36
N ARG A 19 68.77 -82.77 24.26
CA ARG A 19 69.60 -82.73 23.03
C ARG A 19 69.87 -84.12 22.46
N ASP A 20 70.23 -85.08 23.30
CA ASP A 20 70.68 -86.41 22.84
C ASP A 20 69.49 -87.27 22.40
N GLU A 21 68.36 -87.15 23.09
CA GLU A 21 67.08 -87.74 22.68
C GLU A 21 66.54 -87.12 21.38
N TRP A 22 66.66 -85.80 21.23
CA TRP A 22 66.25 -85.05 20.05
C TRP A 22 67.08 -85.44 18.83
N LEU A 23 68.41 -85.53 18.97
CA LEU A 23 69.30 -86.02 17.90
C LEU A 23 68.93 -87.46 17.50
N MET A 24 68.82 -88.37 18.46
CA MET A 24 68.40 -89.76 18.22
C MET A 24 67.04 -89.84 17.50
N LEU A 25 66.10 -88.94 17.81
CA LEU A 25 64.80 -88.88 17.15
C LEU A 25 64.90 -88.32 15.73
N PHE A 26 65.69 -87.26 15.51
CA PHE A 26 65.84 -86.64 14.19
C PHE A 26 66.69 -87.46 13.21
N ASP A 27 67.66 -88.25 13.67
CA ASP A 27 68.33 -89.27 12.85
C ASP A 27 67.29 -90.23 12.23
N ASN A 28 66.29 -90.63 13.00
CA ASN A 28 65.18 -91.46 12.51
C ASN A 28 64.20 -90.66 11.63
N VAL A 29 63.90 -89.40 11.94
CA VAL A 29 63.02 -88.56 11.10
C VAL A 29 63.61 -88.35 9.70
N PHE A 30 64.89 -87.99 9.57
CA PHE A 30 65.53 -87.75 8.27
C PHE A 30 65.81 -89.03 7.46
N THR A 31 65.87 -90.19 8.12
CA THR A 31 66.04 -91.49 7.44
C THR A 31 64.72 -92.02 6.84
N ASN A 32 63.57 -91.51 7.28
CA ASN A 32 62.24 -91.93 6.82
C ASN A 32 61.52 -90.85 5.99
N HIS A 33 60.35 -91.20 5.44
CA HIS A 33 59.44 -90.24 4.81
C HIS A 33 58.97 -89.18 5.84
N PRO A 34 58.75 -87.90 5.47
CA PRO A 34 58.32 -86.85 6.40
C PRO A 34 57.08 -87.17 7.26
N SER A 35 56.22 -88.07 6.79
CA SER A 35 55.07 -88.60 7.55
C SER A 35 55.46 -89.34 8.84
N PHE A 36 56.70 -89.83 8.97
CA PHE A 36 57.21 -90.44 10.20
C PHE A 36 57.21 -89.45 11.38
N LEU A 37 57.46 -88.15 11.13
CA LEU A 37 57.36 -87.13 12.18
C LEU A 37 55.95 -87.05 12.79
N LEU A 38 54.90 -87.26 11.98
CA LEU A 38 53.53 -87.33 12.47
C LEU A 38 53.25 -88.63 13.25
N MET A 39 53.82 -89.76 12.82
CA MET A 39 53.76 -91.02 13.60
C MET A 39 54.47 -90.89 14.95
N VAL A 40 55.59 -90.15 15.01
CA VAL A 40 56.32 -89.84 16.24
C VAL A 40 55.48 -88.97 17.20
N VAL A 41 54.72 -87.99 16.70
CA VAL A 41 53.74 -87.23 17.54
C VAL A 41 52.70 -88.17 18.16
N VAL A 42 52.13 -89.09 17.37
CA VAL A 42 51.15 -90.06 17.88
C VAL A 42 51.79 -91.04 18.88
N ALA A 43 52.96 -91.59 18.57
CA ALA A 43 53.69 -92.50 19.45
C ALA A 43 54.13 -91.84 20.76
N TYR A 44 54.49 -90.56 20.73
CA TYR A 44 54.81 -89.77 21.92
C TYR A 44 53.57 -89.61 22.80
N ALA A 45 52.43 -89.17 22.25
CA ALA A 45 51.17 -89.06 22.98
C ALA A 45 50.66 -90.42 23.51
N MET A 46 50.85 -91.51 22.77
CA MET A 46 50.54 -92.88 23.24
C MET A 46 51.45 -93.32 24.40
N SER A 47 52.74 -92.99 24.36
CA SER A 47 53.69 -93.27 25.44
C SER A 47 53.39 -92.43 26.69
N ALA A 48 52.93 -91.19 26.49
CA ALA A 48 52.49 -90.25 27.51
C ALA A 48 51.03 -90.46 28.01
N ARG A 49 50.35 -91.54 27.59
CA ARG A 49 48.93 -91.78 27.89
C ARG A 49 48.57 -91.72 29.38
N GLY A 50 49.48 -92.09 30.28
CA GLY A 50 49.26 -92.02 31.73
C GLY A 50 48.98 -90.59 32.21
N PRO A 51 49.98 -89.68 32.17
CA PRO A 51 49.80 -88.26 32.49
C PRO A 51 48.68 -87.57 31.70
N LEU A 52 48.56 -87.84 30.39
CA LEU A 52 47.54 -87.21 29.54
C LEU A 52 46.10 -87.59 29.90
N MET A 53 45.88 -88.73 30.58
CA MET A 53 44.57 -89.13 31.12
C MET A 53 44.31 -88.58 32.54
N GLN A 54 45.26 -87.82 33.11
CA GLN A 54 45.14 -87.17 34.43
C GLN A 54 44.95 -85.64 34.30
N CYS A 55 45.29 -85.04 33.16
CA CYS A 55 44.99 -83.65 32.83
C CYS A 55 43.46 -83.42 32.76
N VAL A 56 42.97 -82.34 33.37
CA VAL A 56 41.54 -82.00 33.44
C VAL A 56 41.24 -80.68 32.74
N GLU A 57 42.13 -79.69 32.85
CA GLU A 57 41.97 -78.38 32.24
C GLU A 57 42.78 -78.23 30.94
N LEU A 58 42.39 -77.27 30.09
CA LEU A 58 43.05 -77.04 28.80
C LEU A 58 44.51 -76.59 28.97
N ASP A 59 44.79 -75.85 30.05
CA ASP A 59 46.12 -75.35 30.35
C ASP A 59 47.04 -76.44 30.95
N ASP A 60 46.50 -77.51 31.54
CA ASP A 60 47.29 -78.72 31.89
C ASP A 60 47.92 -79.33 30.62
N PHE A 61 47.13 -79.47 29.55
CA PHE A 61 47.61 -80.01 28.28
C PHE A 61 48.64 -79.10 27.62
N ARG A 62 48.42 -77.78 27.63
CA ARG A 62 49.41 -76.80 27.15
C ARG A 62 50.71 -76.92 27.94
N TYR A 63 50.64 -76.92 29.28
CA TYR A 63 51.80 -77.08 30.13
C TYR A 63 52.54 -78.38 29.82
N PHE A 64 51.83 -79.51 29.71
CA PHE A 64 52.41 -80.81 29.38
C PHE A 64 53.20 -80.79 28.06
N TYR A 65 52.67 -80.19 26.99
CA TYR A 65 53.32 -80.20 25.67
C TYR A 65 54.42 -79.14 25.47
N HIS A 66 54.57 -78.18 26.40
CA HIS A 66 55.66 -77.18 26.42
C HIS A 66 56.76 -77.49 27.46
N HIS A 67 56.67 -78.61 28.18
CA HIS A 67 57.64 -78.98 29.21
C HIS A 67 58.22 -80.38 29.00
N ARG A 68 59.38 -80.64 29.60
CA ARG A 68 60.07 -81.92 29.53
C ARG A 68 59.40 -82.98 30.42
N ASN A 69 59.05 -84.11 29.82
CA ASN A 69 58.32 -85.20 30.49
C ASN A 69 59.17 -86.49 30.59
N ALA A 70 58.84 -87.35 31.54
CA ALA A 70 59.51 -88.64 31.75
C ALA A 70 59.02 -89.71 30.73
N VAL A 71 59.39 -89.55 29.46
CA VAL A 71 59.00 -90.46 28.36
C VAL A 71 60.24 -91.07 27.71
N ASP A 72 60.35 -92.40 27.71
CA ASP A 72 61.46 -93.10 27.03
C ASP A 72 61.33 -92.97 25.50
N VAL A 73 62.20 -92.16 24.89
CA VAL A 73 62.22 -91.94 23.44
C VAL A 73 62.58 -93.21 22.65
N ARG A 74 63.31 -94.17 23.24
CA ARG A 74 63.59 -95.47 22.59
C ARG A 74 62.32 -96.31 22.47
N ARG A 75 61.37 -96.15 23.40
CA ARG A 75 60.02 -96.73 23.32
C ARG A 75 59.16 -95.96 22.31
N VAL A 76 59.18 -94.62 22.34
CA VAL A 76 58.46 -93.78 21.36
C VAL A 76 58.84 -94.14 19.93
N LEU A 77 60.14 -94.28 19.63
CA LEU A 77 60.60 -94.66 18.29
C LEU A 77 60.12 -96.06 17.88
N LYS A 78 60.15 -97.05 18.78
CA LYS A 78 59.62 -98.40 18.50
C LYS A 78 58.12 -98.39 18.20
N GLU A 79 57.33 -97.65 18.97
CA GLU A 79 55.89 -97.51 18.69
C GLU A 79 55.65 -96.67 17.42
N ALA A 80 56.49 -95.69 17.07
CA ALA A 80 56.39 -94.90 15.84
C ALA A 80 56.65 -95.75 14.57
N TYR A 81 57.67 -96.60 14.59
CA TYR A 81 57.90 -97.58 13.52
C TYR A 81 56.74 -98.58 13.41
N ARG A 82 56.27 -99.11 14.53
CA ARG A 82 55.09 -99.99 14.58
C ARG A 82 53.83 -99.31 14.03
N LEU A 83 53.61 -98.02 14.31
CA LEU A 83 52.49 -97.26 13.74
C LEU A 83 52.64 -97.06 12.23
N MET A 84 53.86 -96.82 11.74
CA MET A 84 54.14 -96.71 10.31
C MET A 84 53.89 -98.04 9.56
N GLU A 85 54.22 -99.18 10.18
CA GLU A 85 53.98 -100.52 9.60
C GLU A 85 52.51 -100.99 9.74
N ALA A 86 51.81 -100.61 10.81
CA ALA A 86 50.46 -101.10 11.13
C ALA A 86 49.30 -100.19 10.65
N THR A 87 49.59 -99.00 10.11
CA THR A 87 48.57 -98.08 9.59
C THR A 87 48.24 -98.41 8.13
N PRO A 88 46.98 -98.70 7.76
CA PRO A 88 46.59 -98.91 6.36
C PRO A 88 46.82 -97.67 5.49
N GLU A 89 47.20 -97.88 4.23
CA GLU A 89 47.53 -96.79 3.27
C GLU A 89 46.41 -95.75 3.12
N ASP A 90 45.13 -96.15 3.20
CA ASP A 90 43.96 -95.25 3.14
C ASP A 90 43.98 -94.11 4.19
N ILE A 91 44.67 -94.32 5.31
CA ILE A 91 44.78 -93.38 6.43
C ILE A 91 46.24 -92.90 6.59
N HIS A 92 47.18 -93.47 5.84
CA HIS A 92 48.60 -93.25 6.05
C HIS A 92 49.05 -91.85 5.57
N PRO A 93 49.64 -90.99 6.44
CA PRO A 93 49.94 -89.58 6.12
C PRO A 93 51.00 -89.36 5.02
N ARG A 94 51.51 -90.43 4.40
CA ARG A 94 52.42 -90.36 3.24
C ARG A 94 51.77 -89.70 2.03
N GLY A 95 50.49 -89.98 1.75
CA GLY A 95 49.79 -89.41 0.59
C GLY A 95 49.55 -87.89 0.64
N SER A 96 49.77 -87.24 1.80
CA SER A 96 49.56 -85.80 1.99
C SER A 96 50.85 -84.97 2.06
N LEU A 97 52.02 -85.61 2.06
CA LEU A 97 53.32 -84.94 2.20
C LEU A 97 54.26 -85.33 1.06
N GLU A 98 54.99 -84.36 0.53
CA GLU A 98 56.07 -84.61 -0.44
C GLU A 98 57.32 -85.10 0.30
N ASP A 99 58.13 -85.97 -0.32
CA ASP A 99 59.46 -86.38 0.18
C ASP A 99 60.38 -85.18 0.52
N PHE A 100 61.33 -85.40 1.44
CA PHE A 100 62.39 -84.43 1.74
C PHE A 100 63.20 -84.09 0.48
N LYS A 101 63.18 -82.83 0.07
CA LYS A 101 63.94 -82.31 -1.08
C LYS A 101 65.10 -81.43 -0.59
N PRO A 102 66.33 -81.63 -1.07
CA PRO A 102 67.45 -80.77 -0.70
C PRO A 102 67.23 -79.35 -1.20
N LEU A 103 67.65 -78.36 -0.40
CA LEU A 103 67.61 -76.96 -0.80
C LEU A 103 68.70 -76.66 -1.84
N THR A 104 68.36 -75.81 -2.82
CA THR A 104 69.30 -75.30 -3.82
C THR A 104 70.35 -74.39 -3.19
N VAL A 105 71.63 -74.71 -3.39
CA VAL A 105 72.75 -73.92 -2.85
C VAL A 105 72.78 -72.54 -3.51
N GLY A 106 72.76 -71.48 -2.70
CA GLY A 106 72.90 -70.09 -3.15
C GLY A 106 71.59 -69.38 -3.56
N GLN A 107 70.47 -70.10 -3.73
CA GLN A 107 69.18 -69.48 -4.06
C GLN A 107 68.01 -70.24 -3.41
N TYR A 108 67.10 -69.52 -2.75
CA TYR A 108 65.86 -70.11 -2.23
C TYR A 108 64.83 -70.37 -3.35
N PRO A 109 64.11 -71.51 -3.34
CA PRO A 109 63.01 -71.76 -4.27
C PRO A 109 61.87 -70.73 -4.16
N VAL A 110 61.20 -70.45 -5.29
CA VAL A 110 60.08 -69.49 -5.34
C VAL A 110 58.86 -70.04 -4.59
N PHE A 111 58.57 -69.51 -3.40
CA PHE A 111 57.52 -70.00 -2.53
C PHE A 111 56.14 -69.40 -2.87
N ASN A 112 55.39 -70.10 -3.72
CA ASN A 112 54.03 -69.69 -4.13
C ASN A 112 52.90 -70.32 -3.29
N LYS A 113 53.22 -71.05 -2.20
CA LYS A 113 52.24 -71.74 -1.33
C LYS A 113 51.69 -70.83 -0.20
N TYR A 114 51.39 -69.56 -0.50
CA TYR A 114 50.83 -68.59 0.46
C TYR A 114 49.32 -68.36 0.27
N PRO A 115 48.55 -67.93 1.30
CA PRO A 115 47.11 -67.69 1.19
C PRO A 115 46.77 -66.44 0.35
N LYS A 116 46.65 -66.61 -0.98
CA LYS A 116 46.42 -65.52 -1.94
C LYS A 116 45.28 -64.57 -1.56
N PHE A 117 44.14 -65.11 -1.13
CA PHE A 117 42.95 -64.35 -0.73
C PHE A 117 43.23 -63.19 0.23
N ILE A 118 44.14 -63.37 1.20
CA ILE A 118 44.48 -62.31 2.18
C ILE A 118 45.24 -61.17 1.50
N VAL A 119 46.15 -61.50 0.59
CA VAL A 119 46.95 -60.53 -0.18
C VAL A 119 46.07 -59.80 -1.19
N ASP A 120 45.25 -60.55 -1.94
CA ASP A 120 44.36 -60.01 -2.96
C ASP A 120 43.34 -59.04 -2.34
N TYR A 121 42.77 -59.38 -1.17
CA TYR A 121 41.87 -58.49 -0.43
C TYR A 121 42.58 -57.19 0.04
N GLN A 122 43.80 -57.29 0.60
CA GLN A 122 44.57 -56.11 1.01
C GLN A 122 44.94 -55.19 -0.16
N VAL A 123 45.13 -55.73 -1.37
CA VAL A 123 45.35 -54.94 -2.59
C VAL A 123 44.04 -54.25 -3.03
N GLN A 124 42.91 -54.96 -3.02
CA GLN A 124 41.60 -54.40 -3.39
C GLN A 124 41.17 -53.26 -2.46
N GLU A 125 41.29 -53.41 -1.14
CA GLU A 125 40.91 -52.35 -0.18
C GLU A 125 41.82 -51.12 -0.33
N ARG A 126 43.11 -51.29 -0.64
CA ARG A 126 44.03 -50.18 -0.94
C ARG A 126 43.66 -49.43 -2.22
N GLU A 127 43.25 -50.14 -3.27
CA GLU A 127 42.84 -49.50 -4.53
C GLU A 127 41.50 -48.77 -4.37
N ARG A 128 40.59 -49.34 -3.58
CA ARG A 128 39.33 -48.69 -3.19
C ARG A 128 39.57 -47.39 -2.41
N ILE A 129 40.42 -47.41 -1.38
CA ILE A 129 40.76 -46.21 -0.61
C ILE A 129 41.33 -45.11 -1.53
N ARG A 130 42.21 -45.47 -2.48
CA ARG A 130 42.73 -44.51 -3.48
C ARG A 130 41.63 -43.89 -4.34
N GLN A 131 40.62 -44.66 -4.73
CA GLN A 131 39.48 -44.15 -5.50
C GLN A 131 38.60 -43.20 -4.66
N GLU A 132 38.31 -43.57 -3.41
CA GLU A 132 37.58 -42.71 -2.46
C GLU A 132 38.33 -41.40 -2.16
N GLU A 133 39.67 -41.44 -2.03
CA GLU A 133 40.53 -40.25 -1.90
C GLU A 133 40.50 -39.35 -3.15
N LEU A 134 40.60 -39.93 -4.35
CA LEU A 134 40.52 -39.19 -5.61
C LEU A 134 39.16 -38.50 -5.77
N ASP A 135 38.07 -39.19 -5.42
CA ASP A 135 36.71 -38.63 -5.48
C ASP A 135 36.50 -37.52 -4.47
N TYR A 136 37.00 -37.70 -3.24
CA TYR A 136 37.01 -36.64 -2.24
C TYR A 136 37.76 -35.38 -2.71
N MET A 137 38.94 -35.54 -3.35
CA MET A 137 39.69 -34.41 -3.90
C MET A 137 38.93 -33.72 -5.06
N ARG A 138 38.29 -34.48 -5.95
CA ARG A 138 37.44 -33.92 -7.03
C ARG A 138 36.25 -33.14 -6.47
N GLN A 139 35.52 -33.70 -5.50
CA GLN A 139 34.40 -33.03 -4.84
C GLN A 139 34.84 -31.75 -4.12
N ARG A 140 36.00 -31.79 -3.44
CA ARG A 140 36.58 -30.63 -2.75
C ARG A 140 36.99 -29.52 -3.71
N GLN A 141 37.53 -29.86 -4.89
CA GLN A 141 37.83 -28.87 -5.93
C GLN A 141 36.54 -28.20 -6.45
N VAL A 142 35.53 -28.98 -6.82
CA VAL A 142 34.24 -28.45 -7.31
C VAL A 142 33.55 -27.58 -6.23
N SER A 143 33.63 -27.96 -4.95
CA SER A 143 33.12 -27.16 -3.84
C SER A 143 33.85 -25.81 -3.71
N LEU A 144 35.19 -25.79 -3.85
CA LEU A 144 36.00 -24.58 -3.81
C LEU A 144 35.76 -23.67 -5.03
N GLU A 145 35.54 -24.25 -6.21
CA GLU A 145 35.18 -23.51 -7.43
C GLU A 145 33.78 -22.89 -7.32
N MET A 146 32.80 -23.65 -6.80
CA MET A 146 31.46 -23.13 -6.48
C MET A 146 31.53 -21.98 -5.46
N GLN A 147 32.33 -22.09 -4.40
CA GLN A 147 32.54 -21.03 -3.42
C GLN A 147 33.18 -19.76 -4.01
N LYS A 148 34.12 -19.91 -4.96
CA LYS A 148 34.71 -18.76 -5.67
C LYS A 148 33.68 -18.07 -6.55
N GLU A 149 32.86 -18.82 -7.29
CA GLU A 149 31.82 -18.27 -8.16
C GLU A 149 30.66 -17.64 -7.38
N THR A 150 30.28 -18.18 -6.21
CA THR A 150 29.30 -17.50 -5.34
C THR A 150 29.86 -16.24 -4.71
N ALA A 151 31.11 -16.24 -4.22
CA ALA A 151 31.76 -15.03 -3.70
C ALA A 151 31.98 -13.95 -4.78
N ARG A 152 32.27 -14.37 -6.02
CA ARG A 152 32.37 -13.47 -7.18
C ARG A 152 31.02 -12.82 -7.48
N LYS A 153 29.94 -13.60 -7.57
CA LYS A 153 28.57 -13.07 -7.73
C LYS A 153 28.18 -12.15 -6.57
N GLN A 154 28.59 -12.53 -5.35
CA GLN A 154 28.66 -11.69 -4.15
C GLN A 154 29.11 -10.26 -4.45
N GLN A 155 30.34 -10.14 -4.96
CA GLN A 155 31.00 -8.86 -5.25
C GLN A 155 30.40 -8.12 -6.45
N GLU A 156 29.97 -8.84 -7.50
CA GLU A 156 29.31 -8.26 -8.67
C GLU A 156 27.93 -7.68 -8.30
N GLU A 157 27.15 -8.36 -7.44
CA GLU A 157 25.87 -7.92 -6.88
C GLU A 157 26.04 -6.72 -5.94
N GLU A 158 27.00 -6.76 -5.01
CA GLU A 158 27.32 -5.61 -4.16
C GLU A 158 27.76 -4.38 -4.96
N ALA A 159 28.54 -4.57 -6.03
CA ALA A 159 28.99 -3.48 -6.89
C ALA A 159 27.82 -2.88 -7.67
N TRP A 160 26.90 -3.72 -8.16
CA TRP A 160 25.66 -3.29 -8.79
C TRP A 160 24.76 -2.50 -7.83
N TYR A 161 24.56 -2.98 -6.60
CA TYR A 161 23.81 -2.24 -5.58
C TYR A 161 24.45 -0.90 -5.23
N ARG A 162 25.79 -0.83 -5.12
CA ARG A 162 26.53 0.43 -4.92
C ARG A 162 26.34 1.39 -6.09
N GLN A 163 26.37 0.91 -7.33
CA GLN A 163 26.09 1.73 -8.52
C GLN A 163 24.64 2.23 -8.54
N GLN A 164 23.68 1.38 -8.20
CA GLN A 164 22.26 1.73 -8.16
C GLN A 164 21.96 2.77 -7.06
N GLN A 165 22.59 2.65 -5.89
CA GLN A 165 22.53 3.67 -4.84
C GLN A 165 23.08 5.02 -5.34
N LEU A 166 24.24 5.05 -6.01
CA LEU A 166 24.80 6.28 -6.57
C LEU A 166 23.88 6.95 -7.62
N LEU A 167 23.16 6.16 -8.42
CA LEU A 167 22.17 6.67 -9.37
C LEU A 167 20.95 7.28 -8.67
N LEU A 168 20.42 6.63 -7.63
CA LEU A 168 19.32 7.17 -6.81
C LEU A 168 19.75 8.46 -6.09
N ASP A 169 20.95 8.48 -5.51
CA ASP A 169 21.56 9.64 -4.87
C ASP A 169 21.68 10.83 -5.82
N ALA A 170 22.09 10.58 -7.06
CA ALA A 170 22.18 11.59 -8.12
C ALA A 170 20.80 12.08 -8.58
N GLU A 171 19.82 11.18 -8.67
CA GLU A 171 18.43 11.57 -8.98
C GLU A 171 17.81 12.41 -7.87
N GLU A 172 17.99 12.04 -6.60
CA GLU A 172 17.55 12.83 -5.46
C GLU A 172 18.20 14.22 -5.43
N LYS A 173 19.52 14.31 -5.66
CA LYS A 173 20.22 15.60 -5.77
C LYS A 173 19.62 16.44 -6.92
N ARG A 174 19.31 15.84 -8.07
CA ARG A 174 18.64 16.51 -9.19
C ARG A 174 17.22 16.97 -8.83
N ARG A 175 16.40 16.13 -8.20
CA ARG A 175 15.03 16.47 -7.75
C ARG A 175 15.05 17.62 -6.75
N ARG A 176 15.95 17.59 -5.76
CA ARG A 176 16.13 18.66 -4.76
C ARG A 176 16.56 19.98 -5.43
N MET A 177 17.49 19.95 -6.38
CA MET A 177 17.88 21.15 -7.14
C MET A 177 16.70 21.74 -7.93
N ILE A 178 15.97 20.91 -8.69
CA ILE A 178 14.76 21.34 -9.43
C ILE A 178 13.75 22.00 -8.48
N GLN A 179 13.45 21.36 -7.35
CA GLN A 179 12.51 21.90 -6.36
C GLN A 179 12.96 23.28 -5.83
N THR A 180 14.26 23.51 -5.62
CA THR A 180 14.75 24.84 -5.19
C THR A 180 14.69 25.89 -6.31
N GLU A 181 14.85 25.53 -7.58
CA GLU A 181 14.65 26.46 -8.70
C GLU A 181 13.17 26.76 -8.94
N GLU A 182 12.29 25.76 -8.81
CA GLU A 182 10.83 25.95 -8.86
C GLU A 182 10.35 26.90 -7.75
N GLN A 183 10.86 26.75 -6.53
CA GLN A 183 10.58 27.68 -5.42
C GLN A 183 11.03 29.11 -5.74
N LYS A 184 12.24 29.30 -6.28
CA LYS A 184 12.72 30.62 -6.74
C LYS A 184 11.83 31.21 -7.84
N LEU A 185 11.40 30.41 -8.82
CA LEU A 185 10.49 30.85 -9.89
C LEU A 185 9.10 31.21 -9.36
N VAL A 186 8.57 30.46 -8.40
CA VAL A 186 7.32 30.77 -7.71
C VAL A 186 7.43 32.09 -6.94
N ASP A 187 8.53 32.35 -6.24
CA ASP A 187 8.73 33.60 -5.51
C ASP A 187 9.01 34.80 -6.44
N GLN A 188 9.69 34.60 -7.57
CA GLN A 188 9.78 35.61 -8.63
C GLN A 188 8.39 35.95 -9.18
N ARG A 189 7.54 34.94 -9.47
CA ARG A 189 6.15 35.16 -9.89
C ARG A 189 5.35 35.93 -8.82
N LYS A 190 5.45 35.57 -7.53
CA LYS A 190 4.80 36.33 -6.43
C LYS A 190 5.22 37.80 -6.43
N ARG A 191 6.52 38.09 -6.56
CA ARG A 191 7.07 39.47 -6.62
C ARG A 191 6.53 40.23 -7.84
N LEU A 192 6.48 39.60 -9.01
CA LEU A 192 5.92 40.18 -10.23
C LEU A 192 4.41 40.46 -10.10
N TYR A 193 3.63 39.55 -9.48
CA TYR A 193 2.21 39.80 -9.19
C TYR A 193 2.01 40.95 -8.19
N ALA A 194 2.85 41.06 -7.16
CA ALA A 194 2.81 42.18 -6.22
C ALA A 194 3.12 43.52 -6.90
N MET A 195 4.17 43.57 -7.73
CA MET A 195 4.53 44.75 -8.52
C MET A 195 3.43 45.14 -9.53
N ASN A 196 2.84 44.16 -10.23
CA ASN A 196 1.73 44.40 -11.16
C ASN A 196 0.49 44.95 -10.43
N ARG A 197 0.17 44.42 -9.23
CA ARG A 197 -0.87 44.95 -8.36
C ARG A 197 -0.57 46.39 -7.92
N GLU A 198 0.66 46.71 -7.57
CA GLU A 198 1.07 48.07 -7.20
C GLU A 198 0.96 49.06 -8.37
N VAL A 199 1.38 48.66 -9.57
CA VAL A 199 1.23 49.46 -10.80
C VAL A 199 -0.24 49.73 -11.10
N LYS A 200 -1.10 48.71 -11.04
CA LYS A 200 -2.56 48.88 -11.23
C LYS A 200 -3.21 49.76 -10.17
N LEU A 201 -2.74 49.71 -8.92
CA LEU A 201 -3.22 50.61 -7.87
C LEU A 201 -2.82 52.07 -8.15
N LYS A 202 -1.60 52.31 -8.65
CA LYS A 202 -1.15 53.65 -9.06
C LYS A 202 -1.90 54.16 -10.29
N GLU A 203 -2.16 53.30 -11.27
CA GLU A 203 -2.99 53.61 -12.44
C GLU A 203 -4.42 54.03 -12.03
N LEU A 204 -5.06 53.25 -11.16
CA LEU A 204 -6.38 53.58 -10.60
C LEU A 204 -6.35 54.90 -9.81
N GLN A 205 -5.31 55.16 -9.01
CA GLN A 205 -5.15 56.44 -8.30
C GLN A 205 -5.02 57.63 -9.25
N LEU A 206 -4.31 57.50 -10.37
CA LEU A 206 -4.18 58.54 -11.39
C LEU A 206 -5.51 58.80 -12.12
N LEU A 207 -6.24 57.73 -12.48
CA LEU A 207 -7.58 57.83 -13.07
C LEU A 207 -8.58 58.49 -12.12
N ASP A 208 -8.56 58.12 -10.84
CA ASP A 208 -9.44 58.69 -9.82
C ASP A 208 -9.08 60.16 -9.52
N ALA A 209 -7.79 60.52 -9.53
CA ALA A 209 -7.33 61.90 -9.43
C ALA A 209 -7.76 62.75 -10.65
N ALA A 210 -7.69 62.21 -11.87
CA ALA A 210 -8.19 62.85 -13.08
C ALA A 210 -9.72 63.04 -13.02
N ARG A 211 -10.48 62.01 -12.61
CA ARG A 211 -11.92 62.07 -12.40
C ARG A 211 -12.33 63.13 -11.38
N ARG A 212 -11.62 63.20 -10.24
CA ARG A 212 -11.85 64.24 -9.20
C ARG A 212 -11.57 65.64 -9.73
N LYS A 213 -10.50 65.84 -10.49
CA LYS A 213 -10.21 67.13 -11.16
C LYS A 213 -11.31 67.53 -12.15
N PHE A 214 -11.77 66.59 -12.98
CA PHE A 214 -12.87 66.83 -13.93
C PHE A 214 -14.18 67.21 -13.22
N LEU A 215 -14.58 66.47 -12.19
CA LEU A 215 -15.77 66.77 -11.39
C LEU A 215 -15.65 68.12 -10.65
N HIS A 216 -14.46 68.47 -10.17
CA HIS A 216 -14.21 69.78 -9.54
C HIS A 216 -14.35 70.93 -10.56
N PHE A 217 -13.76 70.78 -11.75
CA PHE A 217 -13.91 71.76 -12.83
C PHE A 217 -15.37 71.91 -13.28
N GLN A 218 -16.10 70.80 -13.44
CA GLN A 218 -17.53 70.82 -13.76
C GLN A 218 -18.37 71.51 -12.66
N LYS A 219 -18.03 71.31 -11.38
CA LYS A 219 -18.66 72.01 -10.25
C LYS A 219 -18.35 73.51 -10.30
N GLN A 220 -17.10 73.90 -10.54
CA GLN A 220 -16.69 75.31 -10.68
C GLN A 220 -17.40 76.00 -11.85
N GLN A 221 -17.55 75.32 -13.00
CA GLN A 221 -18.30 75.84 -14.13
C GLN A 221 -19.77 76.10 -13.76
N ARG A 222 -20.44 75.13 -13.12
CA ARG A 222 -21.82 75.29 -12.64
C ARG A 222 -21.95 76.40 -11.59
N GLU A 223 -20.99 76.55 -10.68
CA GLU A 223 -20.95 77.64 -9.70
C GLU A 223 -20.75 79.01 -10.35
N ALA A 224 -19.95 79.11 -11.41
CA ALA A 224 -19.78 80.35 -12.18
C ALA A 224 -21.04 80.70 -12.99
N GLU A 225 -21.70 79.71 -13.58
CA GLU A 225 -23.01 79.87 -14.26
C GLU A 225 -24.10 80.32 -13.27
N LEU A 226 -24.16 79.71 -12.08
CA LEU A 226 -25.09 80.12 -11.01
C LEU A 226 -24.82 81.55 -10.54
N ARG A 227 -23.57 81.92 -10.22
CA ARG A 227 -23.23 83.31 -9.83
C ARG A 227 -23.62 84.32 -10.89
N ARG A 228 -23.41 84.02 -12.18
CA ARG A 228 -23.85 84.90 -13.28
C ARG A 228 -25.38 85.07 -13.30
N LEU A 229 -26.13 84.02 -13.02
CA LEU A 229 -27.60 84.07 -12.92
C LEU A 229 -28.03 84.86 -11.66
N ASP A 230 -27.37 84.67 -10.52
CA ASP A 230 -27.60 85.44 -9.30
C ASP A 230 -27.33 86.94 -9.53
N ASP A 231 -26.22 87.30 -10.19
CA ASP A 231 -25.90 88.69 -10.56
C ASP A 231 -26.95 89.30 -11.50
N GLU A 232 -27.58 88.49 -12.37
CA GLU A 232 -28.64 88.94 -13.28
C GLU A 232 -29.99 89.06 -12.55
N VAL A 233 -30.29 88.16 -11.62
CA VAL A 233 -31.46 88.24 -10.73
C VAL A 233 -31.35 89.45 -9.80
N GLN A 234 -30.19 89.70 -9.19
CA GLN A 234 -29.94 90.88 -8.35
C GLN A 234 -30.09 92.18 -9.13
N ARG A 235 -29.57 92.26 -10.37
CA ARG A 235 -29.81 93.41 -11.25
C ARG A 235 -31.30 93.60 -11.58
N LYS A 236 -32.04 92.50 -11.84
CA LYS A 236 -33.50 92.54 -12.07
C LYS A 236 -34.33 92.71 -10.79
N ALA A 237 -33.74 92.60 -9.60
CA ALA A 237 -34.34 93.01 -8.34
C ALA A 237 -34.15 94.52 -8.19
N LEU A 238 -32.91 95.02 -8.24
CA LEU A 238 -32.58 96.44 -8.12
C LEU A 238 -33.36 97.33 -9.12
N MET A 239 -33.51 96.89 -10.38
CA MET A 239 -34.35 97.62 -11.35
C MET A 239 -35.83 97.67 -10.93
N ARG A 240 -36.38 96.60 -10.34
CA ARG A 240 -37.76 96.59 -9.83
C ARG A 240 -37.91 97.39 -8.54
N ASP A 241 -36.88 97.40 -7.70
CA ASP A 241 -36.87 98.21 -6.49
C ASP A 241 -36.93 99.69 -6.90
N GLN A 242 -36.14 100.11 -7.90
CA GLN A 242 -36.22 101.45 -8.51
C GLN A 242 -37.56 101.73 -9.22
N GLU A 243 -38.14 100.75 -9.93
CA GLU A 243 -39.49 100.86 -10.50
C GLU A 243 -40.57 101.03 -9.41
N THR A 244 -40.39 100.45 -8.22
CA THR A 244 -41.33 100.63 -7.08
C THR A 244 -41.08 101.91 -6.30
N GLU A 245 -39.84 102.36 -6.13
CA GLU A 245 -39.50 103.68 -5.57
C GLU A 245 -40.10 104.81 -6.43
N THR A 246 -39.87 104.80 -7.74
CA THR A 246 -40.45 105.80 -8.66
C THR A 246 -41.99 105.74 -8.71
N ALA A 247 -42.60 104.55 -8.59
CA ALA A 247 -44.06 104.42 -8.49
C ALA A 247 -44.63 104.93 -7.15
N LEU A 248 -43.84 104.87 -6.06
CA LEU A 248 -44.20 105.48 -4.77
C LEU A 248 -44.09 107.01 -4.85
N GLU A 249 -43.02 107.55 -5.44
CA GLU A 249 -42.87 109.00 -5.68
C GLU A 249 -44.03 109.55 -6.53
N GLU A 250 -44.43 108.86 -7.62
CA GLU A 250 -45.62 109.22 -8.39
C GLU A 250 -46.92 109.20 -7.55
N ALA A 251 -47.06 108.24 -6.65
CA ALA A 251 -48.24 108.12 -5.79
C ALA A 251 -48.29 109.22 -4.72
N GLU A 252 -47.15 109.61 -4.15
CA GLU A 252 -47.03 110.75 -3.25
C GLU A 252 -47.35 112.07 -3.95
N ILE A 253 -46.83 112.29 -5.17
CA ILE A 253 -47.15 113.47 -5.99
C ILE A 253 -48.66 113.54 -6.27
N ARG A 254 -49.29 112.45 -6.71
CA ARG A 254 -50.76 112.41 -6.92
C ARG A 254 -51.55 112.66 -5.62
N ASN A 255 -51.04 112.20 -4.48
CA ASN A 255 -51.68 112.48 -3.19
C ASN A 255 -51.61 113.98 -2.82
N LEU A 256 -50.47 114.64 -3.09
CA LEU A 256 -50.32 116.09 -2.93
C LEU A 256 -51.22 116.88 -3.90
N GLU A 257 -51.36 116.42 -5.15
CA GLU A 257 -52.33 116.99 -6.11
C GLU A 257 -53.78 116.88 -5.61
N LEU A 258 -54.17 115.72 -5.09
CA LEU A 258 -55.49 115.48 -4.51
C LEU A 258 -55.74 116.30 -3.24
N GLU A 259 -54.73 116.49 -2.39
CA GLU A 259 -54.80 117.41 -1.24
C GLU A 259 -54.99 118.88 -1.66
N LEU A 260 -54.32 119.31 -2.74
CA LEU A 260 -54.49 120.65 -3.30
C LEU A 260 -55.88 120.83 -3.90
N GLN A 261 -56.38 119.86 -4.67
CA GLN A 261 -57.76 119.87 -5.19
C GLN A 261 -58.79 119.90 -4.06
N LYS A 262 -58.59 119.11 -2.99
CA LYS A 262 -59.45 119.16 -1.80
C LYS A 262 -59.47 120.56 -1.16
N LYS A 263 -58.30 121.19 -0.97
CA LYS A 263 -58.19 122.54 -0.40
C LYS A 263 -58.83 123.61 -1.31
N MET A 264 -58.79 123.43 -2.63
CA MET A 264 -59.52 124.29 -3.58
C MET A 264 -61.04 124.13 -3.43
N PHE A 265 -61.57 122.92 -3.39
CA PHE A 265 -63.01 122.68 -3.16
C PHE A 265 -63.47 123.16 -1.78
N GLU A 266 -62.63 123.06 -0.74
CA GLU A 266 -62.92 123.64 0.58
C GLU A 266 -63.01 125.18 0.49
N GLN A 267 -62.13 125.85 -0.27
CA GLN A 267 -62.23 127.30 -0.51
C GLN A 267 -63.47 127.69 -1.33
N GLU A 268 -63.85 126.92 -2.34
CA GLU A 268 -65.08 127.13 -3.11
C GLU A 268 -66.32 126.98 -2.21
N LEU A 269 -66.37 125.95 -1.36
CA LEU A 269 -67.45 125.77 -0.40
C LEU A 269 -67.56 126.92 0.61
N PHE A 270 -66.43 127.47 1.08
CA PHE A 270 -66.42 128.68 1.92
C PHE A 270 -66.88 129.94 1.16
N ARG A 271 -66.58 130.02 -0.14
CA ARG A 271 -67.01 131.12 -1.02
C ARG A 271 -68.52 131.09 -1.27
N ASP A 272 -69.08 129.89 -1.45
CA ASP A 272 -70.53 129.68 -1.59
C ASP A 272 -71.27 129.88 -0.26
N PHE A 273 -70.68 129.53 0.88
CA PHE A 273 -71.20 129.92 2.19
C PHE A 273 -71.24 131.45 2.38
N ALA A 274 -70.23 132.17 1.87
CA ALA A 274 -70.18 133.63 1.95
C ALA A 274 -71.21 134.32 1.04
N THR A 275 -71.49 133.80 -0.16
CA THR A 275 -72.53 134.34 -1.06
C THR A 275 -73.94 133.98 -0.57
N ALA A 276 -74.17 132.76 -0.11
CA ALA A 276 -75.46 132.31 0.44
C ALA A 276 -75.89 133.13 1.66
N GLY A 277 -74.94 133.56 2.51
CA GLY A 277 -75.21 134.37 3.69
C GLY A 277 -75.81 135.75 3.40
N GLN A 278 -75.73 136.26 2.16
CA GLN A 278 -76.11 137.63 1.81
C GLN A 278 -77.46 137.76 1.08
N GLN A 279 -78.08 136.65 0.67
CA GLN A 279 -79.33 136.67 -0.12
C GLN A 279 -80.61 136.41 0.70
N LEU A 280 -80.51 135.86 1.92
CA LEU A 280 -81.68 135.41 2.71
C LEU A 280 -82.34 136.52 3.57
N ARG A 281 -82.61 137.70 2.99
CA ARG A 281 -83.41 138.77 3.65
C ARG A 281 -84.38 139.54 2.73
N THR A 282 -84.48 139.18 1.46
CA THR A 282 -85.49 139.73 0.54
C THR A 282 -86.23 138.59 -0.16
N GLU A 283 -87.49 138.85 -0.53
CA GLU A 283 -88.37 137.94 -1.29
C GLU A 283 -88.82 136.68 -0.53
N GLN A 284 -89.43 136.93 0.64
CA GLN A 284 -90.72 136.29 0.90
C GLN A 284 -91.74 136.81 -0.12
N ASP A 285 -91.88 136.16 -1.27
CA ASP A 285 -93.14 136.17 -2.01
C ASP A 285 -93.28 134.96 -2.94
N MET A 286 -94.42 134.82 -3.62
CA MET A 286 -94.71 133.78 -4.63
C MET A 286 -94.77 132.33 -4.11
N HIS A 287 -95.58 132.11 -3.07
CA HIS A 287 -96.31 130.85 -2.95
C HIS A 287 -97.15 130.60 -4.22
N ARG A 288 -96.72 129.71 -5.15
CA ARG A 288 -97.64 128.97 -6.03
C ARG A 288 -97.01 127.79 -6.78
N LYS A 289 -97.45 126.60 -6.37
CA LYS A 289 -97.43 125.31 -7.10
C LYS A 289 -96.04 124.69 -7.36
N GLN A 290 -95.86 123.37 -7.48
CA GLN A 290 -96.59 122.13 -7.10
C GLN A 290 -96.13 121.10 -8.14
N ALA A 291 -95.64 119.94 -7.68
CA ALA A 291 -94.98 118.91 -8.49
C ALA A 291 -93.64 119.40 -9.12
N GLU A 292 -92.64 118.54 -9.28
CA GLU A 292 -92.67 117.08 -9.14
C GLU A 292 -92.11 116.56 -7.81
N LEU A 293 -92.90 115.72 -7.15
CA LEU A 293 -92.41 114.53 -6.46
C LEU A 293 -92.00 113.55 -7.59
N GLU A 294 -91.06 112.63 -7.49
CA GLU A 294 -90.49 111.88 -6.37
C GLU A 294 -88.94 111.85 -6.52
N GLU A 295 -88.07 111.25 -5.71
CA GLU A 295 -88.06 109.87 -5.22
C GLU A 295 -87.29 109.77 -3.89
N ARG A 296 -88.00 109.43 -2.80
CA ARG A 296 -87.41 109.28 -1.45
C ARG A 296 -87.23 107.81 -1.05
N ILE A 297 -86.86 106.99 -2.03
CA ILE A 297 -86.56 105.56 -1.95
C ILE A 297 -85.31 105.40 -2.83
N GLN A 298 -84.16 104.84 -2.44
CA GLN A 298 -83.91 103.72 -1.54
C GLN A 298 -82.64 103.96 -0.70
N GLN A 299 -82.78 104.24 0.60
CA GLN A 299 -81.63 104.44 1.51
C GLN A 299 -81.17 103.14 2.21
N ARG A 300 -81.60 101.94 1.74
CA ARG A 300 -81.51 100.68 2.53
C ARG A 300 -81.21 99.38 1.76
N LEU A 301 -80.50 99.44 0.63
CA LEU A 301 -80.07 98.23 -0.10
C LEU A 301 -78.54 98.12 -0.37
N ARG A 302 -77.72 99.05 0.13
CA ARG A 302 -76.30 99.15 -0.26
C ARG A 302 -75.35 98.18 0.46
N ASP A 303 -75.80 97.40 1.44
CA ASP A 303 -74.90 96.65 2.34
C ASP A 303 -75.14 95.12 2.37
N ALA A 304 -76.15 94.59 1.67
CA ALA A 304 -76.44 93.15 1.63
C ALA A 304 -75.64 92.35 0.58
N GLU A 305 -74.88 93.03 -0.29
CA GLU A 305 -74.38 92.46 -1.54
C GLU A 305 -72.86 92.23 -1.58
N ARG A 306 -72.09 92.89 -0.68
CA ARG A 306 -70.62 92.82 -0.68
C ARG A 306 -70.05 91.53 -0.12
N GLU A 307 -70.72 90.90 0.85
CA GLU A 307 -70.19 89.71 1.54
C GLU A 307 -70.20 88.44 0.68
N ARG A 308 -71.17 88.30 -0.23
CA ARG A 308 -71.33 87.08 -1.04
C ARG A 308 -70.28 86.90 -2.14
N GLN A 309 -69.64 87.96 -2.62
CA GLN A 309 -68.62 87.85 -3.67
C GLN A 309 -67.22 87.45 -3.16
N VAL A 310 -66.92 87.67 -1.88
CA VAL A 310 -65.62 87.35 -1.28
C VAL A 310 -65.47 85.84 -1.05
N GLU A 311 -66.51 85.20 -0.50
CA GLU A 311 -66.48 83.79 -0.11
C GLU A 311 -66.32 82.85 -1.31
N ILE A 312 -67.06 83.10 -2.40
CA ILE A 312 -67.00 82.30 -3.65
C ILE A 312 -65.59 82.31 -4.25
N ARG A 313 -64.90 83.46 -4.22
CA ARG A 313 -63.56 83.62 -4.80
C ARG A 313 -62.49 82.86 -4.02
N LYS A 314 -62.65 82.79 -2.69
CA LYS A 314 -61.77 82.05 -1.77
C LYS A 314 -61.88 80.53 -1.95
N GLN A 315 -63.11 80.01 -2.05
CA GLN A 315 -63.36 78.58 -2.23
C GLN A 315 -62.86 78.04 -3.58
N LEU A 316 -62.95 78.84 -4.65
CA LEU A 316 -62.39 78.48 -5.96
C LEU A 316 -60.86 78.34 -5.90
N GLN A 317 -60.18 79.20 -5.14
CA GLN A 317 -58.72 79.22 -5.03
C GLN A 317 -58.18 78.05 -4.17
N GLU A 318 -58.86 77.66 -3.10
CA GLU A 318 -58.54 76.44 -2.35
C GLU A 318 -58.70 75.17 -3.19
N ASN A 319 -59.78 75.07 -3.97
CA ASN A 319 -60.04 73.89 -4.79
C ASN A 319 -59.01 73.72 -5.91
N LEU A 320 -58.53 74.82 -6.49
CA LEU A 320 -57.43 74.79 -7.46
C LEU A 320 -56.10 74.34 -6.82
N ALA A 321 -55.81 74.82 -5.61
CA ALA A 321 -54.61 74.42 -4.86
C ALA A 321 -54.63 72.94 -4.47
N LYS A 322 -55.77 72.45 -3.97
CA LYS A 322 -55.97 71.02 -3.62
C LYS A 322 -55.81 70.11 -4.85
N ALA A 323 -56.34 70.51 -6.00
CA ALA A 323 -56.17 69.76 -7.26
C ALA A 323 -54.70 69.76 -7.75
N ALA A 324 -53.99 70.89 -7.64
CA ALA A 324 -52.57 70.97 -7.99
C ALA A 324 -51.70 70.10 -7.07
N GLN A 325 -51.97 70.12 -5.76
CA GLN A 325 -51.25 69.32 -4.79
C GLN A 325 -51.48 67.81 -5.01
N GLN A 326 -52.73 67.38 -5.22
CA GLN A 326 -53.04 65.98 -5.56
C GLN A 326 -52.36 65.51 -6.85
N ASN A 327 -52.19 66.38 -7.84
CA ASN A 327 -51.47 66.05 -9.08
C ASN A 327 -49.96 65.87 -8.81
N ILE A 328 -49.34 66.72 -7.98
CA ILE A 328 -47.94 66.57 -7.57
C ILE A 328 -47.72 65.29 -6.74
N GLU A 329 -48.64 64.98 -5.81
CA GLU A 329 -48.59 63.76 -5.00
C GLU A 329 -48.77 62.50 -5.87
N ALA A 330 -49.72 62.51 -6.82
CA ALA A 330 -49.90 61.42 -7.78
C ALA A 330 -48.71 61.25 -8.73
N TRP A 331 -48.08 62.34 -9.18
CA TRP A 331 -46.88 62.30 -10.00
C TRP A 331 -45.69 61.70 -9.22
N ALA A 332 -45.46 62.14 -7.99
CA ALA A 332 -44.40 61.61 -7.12
C ALA A 332 -44.60 60.12 -6.79
N GLN A 333 -45.85 59.68 -6.55
CA GLN A 333 -46.17 58.27 -6.35
C GLN A 333 -45.90 57.44 -7.61
N ASN A 334 -46.27 57.94 -8.80
CA ASN A 334 -45.99 57.27 -10.07
C ASN A 334 -44.49 57.17 -10.37
N GLU A 335 -43.69 58.21 -10.11
CA GLU A 335 -42.24 58.12 -10.32
C GLU A 335 -41.57 57.18 -9.30
N PHE A 336 -42.02 57.17 -8.04
CA PHE A 336 -41.54 56.22 -7.04
C PHE A 336 -41.83 54.76 -7.44
N GLU A 337 -43.06 54.46 -7.84
CA GLU A 337 -43.48 53.14 -8.31
C GLU A 337 -42.85 52.74 -9.67
N TYR A 338 -42.46 53.71 -10.50
CA TYR A 338 -41.66 53.46 -11.70
C TYR A 338 -40.22 53.09 -11.35
N ARG A 339 -39.54 53.90 -10.52
CA ARG A 339 -38.17 53.62 -10.04
C ARG A 339 -38.09 52.27 -9.32
N ARG A 340 -39.07 51.97 -8.47
CA ARG A 340 -39.19 50.67 -7.79
C ARG A 340 -39.29 49.51 -8.78
N ARG A 341 -40.16 49.60 -9.80
CA ARG A 341 -40.25 48.57 -10.86
C ARG A 341 -38.95 48.41 -11.63
N VAL A 342 -38.23 49.49 -11.92
CA VAL A 342 -36.91 49.42 -12.58
C VAL A 342 -35.89 48.72 -11.68
N GLU A 343 -35.84 49.03 -10.38
CA GLU A 343 -34.97 48.33 -9.43
C GLU A 343 -35.33 46.85 -9.28
N ASP A 344 -36.61 46.50 -9.22
CA ASP A 344 -37.05 45.11 -9.13
C ASP A 344 -36.72 44.31 -10.42
N LEU A 345 -36.91 44.89 -11.60
CA LEU A 345 -36.45 44.31 -12.87
C LEU A 345 -34.91 44.19 -12.95
N GLU A 346 -34.17 45.14 -12.37
CA GLU A 346 -32.71 45.03 -12.24
C GLU A 346 -32.30 43.89 -11.28
N ARG A 347 -33.05 43.64 -10.22
CA ARG A 347 -32.82 42.51 -9.30
C ARG A 347 -33.13 41.17 -9.97
N GLU A 348 -34.25 41.09 -10.70
CA GLU A 348 -34.64 39.91 -11.47
C GLU A 348 -33.63 39.57 -12.57
N THR A 349 -33.21 40.54 -13.39
CA THR A 349 -32.23 40.31 -14.46
C THR A 349 -30.87 39.86 -13.93
N LYS A 350 -30.39 40.43 -12.81
CA LYS A 350 -29.18 39.96 -12.12
C LYS A 350 -29.37 38.55 -11.55
N GLY A 351 -30.55 38.24 -10.99
CA GLY A 351 -30.93 36.90 -10.55
C GLY A 351 -30.92 35.87 -11.68
N VAL A 352 -31.46 36.20 -12.86
CA VAL A 352 -31.45 35.33 -14.04
C VAL A 352 -30.03 35.10 -14.57
N GLN A 353 -29.16 36.12 -14.56
CA GLN A 353 -27.74 35.96 -14.94
C GLN A 353 -26.98 35.04 -13.96
N LEU A 354 -27.25 35.16 -12.66
CA LEU A 354 -26.71 34.24 -11.63
C LEU A 354 -27.26 32.82 -11.78
N ALA A 355 -28.56 32.67 -12.11
CA ALA A 355 -29.16 31.36 -12.37
C ALA A 355 -28.59 30.69 -13.62
N LYS A 356 -28.34 31.46 -14.70
CA LYS A 356 -27.73 30.98 -15.95
C LYS A 356 -26.29 30.50 -15.71
N THR A 357 -25.45 31.33 -15.11
CA THR A 357 -24.06 30.96 -14.78
C THR A 357 -23.99 29.80 -13.77
N SER A 358 -24.92 29.72 -12.83
CA SER A 358 -25.10 28.54 -11.94
C SER A 358 -25.51 27.28 -12.70
N SER A 359 -26.25 27.37 -13.81
CA SER A 359 -26.60 26.23 -14.66
C SER A 359 -25.42 25.78 -15.52
N GLU A 360 -24.68 26.74 -16.10
CA GLU A 360 -23.49 26.50 -16.91
C GLU A 360 -22.39 25.81 -16.08
N ASN A 361 -22.13 26.30 -14.86
CA ASN A 361 -21.22 25.63 -13.92
C ASN A 361 -21.69 24.20 -13.59
N ARG A 362 -22.99 24.00 -13.34
CA ARG A 362 -23.57 22.66 -13.08
C ARG A 362 -23.63 21.73 -14.30
N GLN A 363 -23.29 22.22 -15.50
CA GLN A 363 -23.04 21.39 -16.68
C GLN A 363 -21.56 21.01 -16.75
N LEU A 364 -20.66 21.98 -16.60
CA LEU A 364 -19.21 21.74 -16.54
C LEU A 364 -18.82 20.78 -15.39
N GLU A 365 -19.46 20.88 -14.23
CA GLU A 365 -19.29 19.94 -13.11
C GLU A 365 -19.64 18.49 -13.49
N ARG A 366 -20.65 18.28 -14.36
CA ARG A 366 -21.02 16.95 -14.86
C ARG A 366 -20.06 16.48 -15.93
N GLU A 367 -19.68 17.34 -16.88
CA GLU A 367 -18.69 16.98 -17.91
C GLU A 367 -17.35 16.58 -17.27
N VAL A 368 -16.92 17.27 -16.21
CA VAL A 368 -15.74 16.89 -15.41
C VAL A 368 -15.95 15.57 -14.66
N HIS A 369 -17.13 15.35 -14.07
CA HIS A 369 -17.47 14.09 -13.40
C HIS A 369 -17.48 12.90 -14.38
N ASP A 370 -18.07 13.07 -15.55
CA ASP A 370 -18.22 12.02 -16.56
C ASP A 370 -16.87 11.71 -17.23
N LEU A 371 -16.03 12.72 -17.46
CA LEU A 371 -14.62 12.52 -17.86
C LEU A 371 -13.80 11.83 -16.76
N MET A 372 -14.06 12.12 -15.48
CA MET A 372 -13.42 11.44 -14.35
C MET A 372 -13.85 9.96 -14.28
N MET A 373 -15.14 9.66 -14.44
CA MET A 373 -15.67 8.30 -14.55
C MET A 373 -15.05 7.55 -15.73
N GLN A 374 -14.99 8.14 -16.93
CA GLN A 374 -14.34 7.52 -18.08
C GLN A 374 -12.83 7.29 -17.87
N CYS A 375 -12.15 8.14 -17.10
CA CYS A 375 -10.75 7.93 -16.73
C CYS A 375 -10.58 6.85 -15.65
N GLN A 376 -11.58 6.66 -14.77
CA GLN A 376 -11.63 5.57 -13.82
C GLN A 376 -11.91 4.24 -14.53
N GLU A 377 -12.96 4.13 -15.34
CA GLU A 377 -13.29 2.93 -16.12
C GLU A 377 -12.13 2.46 -17.01
N LYS A 378 -11.39 3.39 -17.63
CA LYS A 378 -10.20 3.07 -18.42
C LYS A 378 -9.07 2.51 -17.55
N ARG A 379 -8.87 3.06 -16.35
CA ARG A 379 -7.86 2.56 -15.40
C ARG A 379 -8.24 1.24 -14.74
N GLU A 380 -9.54 1.00 -14.56
CA GLU A 380 -10.07 -0.27 -14.08
C GLU A 380 -9.86 -1.35 -15.16
N LYS A 381 -10.18 -1.06 -16.43
CA LYS A 381 -9.85 -1.94 -17.57
C LYS A 381 -8.35 -2.17 -17.75
N ASP A 382 -7.53 -1.11 -17.70
CA ASP A 382 -6.06 -1.20 -17.71
C ASP A 382 -5.50 -2.10 -16.57
N VAL A 383 -6.30 -2.38 -15.52
CA VAL A 383 -5.96 -3.21 -14.36
C VAL A 383 -6.63 -4.60 -14.43
N GLU A 384 -7.79 -4.73 -15.06
CA GLU A 384 -8.43 -6.00 -15.41
C GLU A 384 -7.61 -6.71 -16.49
N ASP A 385 -7.31 -6.06 -17.61
CA ASP A 385 -6.47 -6.58 -18.71
C ASP A 385 -5.13 -7.13 -18.17
N LYS A 386 -4.48 -6.38 -17.27
CA LYS A 386 -3.20 -6.80 -16.64
C LYS A 386 -3.35 -7.90 -15.60
N GLN A 387 -4.53 -8.07 -15.00
CA GLN A 387 -4.83 -9.21 -14.14
C GLN A 387 -5.14 -10.46 -14.96
N GLU A 388 -5.75 -10.31 -16.15
CA GLU A 388 -5.93 -11.40 -17.11
C GLU A 388 -4.58 -11.85 -17.70
N GLU A 389 -3.73 -10.93 -18.19
CA GLU A 389 -2.35 -11.24 -18.62
C GLU A 389 -1.55 -11.98 -17.53
N LEU A 390 -1.63 -11.51 -16.28
CA LEU A 390 -0.96 -12.14 -15.14
C LEU A 390 -1.60 -13.49 -14.78
N GLY A 391 -2.90 -13.65 -15.01
CA GLY A 391 -3.65 -14.90 -14.84
C GLY A 391 -3.24 -15.95 -15.89
N GLU A 392 -3.14 -15.56 -17.15
CA GLU A 392 -2.65 -16.41 -18.25
C GLU A 392 -1.20 -16.84 -18.00
N GLN A 393 -0.31 -15.92 -17.61
CA GLN A 393 1.07 -16.25 -17.26
C GLN A 393 1.16 -17.23 -16.08
N LYS A 394 0.34 -17.05 -15.03
CA LYS A 394 0.25 -18.00 -13.91
C LYS A 394 -0.31 -19.35 -14.33
N HIS A 395 -1.29 -19.38 -15.23
CA HIS A 395 -1.87 -20.62 -15.75
C HIS A 395 -0.86 -21.39 -16.63
N LEU A 396 -0.11 -20.69 -17.49
CA LEU A 396 0.98 -21.26 -18.28
C LEU A 396 2.12 -21.78 -17.39
N ALA A 397 2.49 -21.04 -16.34
CA ALA A 397 3.46 -21.50 -15.34
C ALA A 397 2.95 -22.75 -14.60
N ALA A 398 1.70 -22.78 -14.15
CA ALA A 398 1.09 -23.94 -13.51
C ALA A 398 0.99 -25.16 -14.43
N GLN A 399 0.77 -24.97 -15.74
CA GLN A 399 0.87 -26.05 -16.72
C GLN A 399 2.30 -26.54 -16.91
N ALA A 400 3.30 -25.66 -16.91
CA ALA A 400 4.71 -26.04 -17.00
C ALA A 400 5.17 -26.81 -15.74
N ASP A 401 4.78 -26.35 -14.55
CA ASP A 401 5.04 -27.05 -13.29
C ASP A 401 4.30 -28.39 -13.22
N ARG A 402 3.04 -28.49 -13.71
CA ARG A 402 2.33 -29.77 -13.83
C ARG A 402 3.07 -30.74 -14.75
N ARG A 403 3.50 -30.30 -15.95
CA ARG A 403 4.29 -31.15 -16.88
C ARG A 403 5.63 -31.58 -16.26
N ARG A 404 6.25 -30.71 -15.46
CA ARG A 404 7.48 -31.06 -14.71
C ARG A 404 7.20 -32.07 -13.61
N LEU A 405 6.05 -31.97 -12.92
CA LEU A 405 5.62 -32.95 -11.92
C LEU A 405 5.30 -34.30 -12.57
N GLU A 406 4.54 -34.31 -13.66
CA GLU A 406 4.23 -35.50 -14.47
C GLU A 406 5.52 -36.19 -14.96
N PHE A 407 6.51 -35.43 -15.45
CA PHE A 407 7.82 -35.98 -15.83
C PHE A 407 8.57 -36.60 -14.64
N VAL A 408 8.57 -35.96 -13.47
CA VAL A 408 9.22 -36.47 -12.25
C VAL A 408 8.47 -37.69 -11.69
N GLU A 409 7.14 -37.74 -11.81
CA GLU A 409 6.33 -38.90 -11.44
C GLU A 409 6.56 -40.07 -12.41
N ASP A 410 6.71 -39.83 -13.72
CA ASP A 410 7.11 -40.85 -14.69
C ASP A 410 8.55 -41.33 -14.47
N GLU A 411 9.54 -40.45 -14.23
CA GLU A 411 10.89 -40.87 -13.84
C GLU A 411 10.89 -41.68 -12.54
N ALA A 412 10.12 -41.26 -11.53
CA ALA A 412 9.98 -42.01 -10.28
C ALA A 412 9.28 -43.35 -10.49
N ARG A 413 8.30 -43.45 -11.40
CA ARG A 413 7.63 -44.70 -11.74
C ARG A 413 8.54 -45.64 -12.52
N ILE A 414 9.32 -45.12 -13.49
CA ILE A 414 10.36 -45.87 -14.22
C ILE A 414 11.44 -46.36 -13.25
N ALA A 415 11.90 -45.51 -12.31
CA ALA A 415 12.85 -45.91 -11.28
C ALA A 415 12.27 -46.96 -10.32
N GLN A 416 10.97 -46.89 -10.00
CA GLN A 416 10.28 -47.91 -9.21
C GLN A 416 10.03 -49.21 -9.99
N GLU A 417 9.77 -49.14 -11.30
CA GLU A 417 9.63 -50.30 -12.20
C GLU A 417 10.98 -50.99 -12.41
N HIS A 418 12.07 -50.23 -12.60
CA HIS A 418 13.44 -50.73 -12.60
C HIS A 418 13.82 -51.33 -11.24
N GLY A 419 13.46 -50.66 -10.14
CA GLY A 419 13.63 -51.19 -8.78
C GLY A 419 12.87 -52.50 -8.55
N LYS A 420 11.63 -52.60 -9.05
CA LYS A 420 10.84 -53.84 -9.04
C LYS A 420 11.53 -54.92 -9.86
N SER A 421 11.97 -54.64 -11.10
CA SER A 421 12.72 -55.58 -11.94
C SER A 421 13.97 -56.10 -11.21
N MET A 422 14.78 -55.21 -10.62
CA MET A 422 15.96 -55.60 -9.83
C MET A 422 15.59 -56.46 -8.61
N THR A 423 14.45 -56.22 -7.95
CA THR A 423 13.95 -57.11 -6.89
C THR A 423 13.36 -58.42 -7.41
N GLU A 424 12.75 -58.45 -8.59
CA GLU A 424 12.26 -59.69 -9.22
C GLU A 424 13.43 -60.55 -9.70
N ASP A 425 14.48 -59.97 -10.28
CA ASP A 425 15.74 -60.65 -10.62
C ASP A 425 16.43 -61.20 -9.36
N ALA A 426 16.49 -60.41 -8.28
CA ALA A 426 17.00 -60.88 -6.98
C ALA A 426 16.14 -62.01 -6.38
N LEU A 427 14.80 -61.94 -6.54
CA LEU A 427 13.88 -63.01 -6.14
C LEU A 427 13.98 -64.24 -7.05
N TYR A 428 14.32 -64.08 -8.33
CA TYR A 428 14.57 -65.17 -9.27
C TYR A 428 15.88 -65.90 -8.91
N ALA A 429 16.93 -65.14 -8.61
CA ALA A 429 18.19 -65.66 -8.08
C ALA A 429 17.99 -66.38 -6.73
N SER A 430 17.23 -65.80 -5.81
CA SER A 430 16.93 -66.41 -4.50
C SER A 430 16.00 -67.64 -4.62
N ARG A 431 15.03 -67.63 -5.54
CA ARG A 431 14.16 -68.80 -5.84
C ARG A 431 14.97 -69.97 -6.40
N LYS A 432 16.04 -69.71 -7.16
CA LYS A 432 17.02 -70.72 -7.61
C LYS A 432 17.82 -71.33 -6.45
N GLN A 433 17.79 -70.73 -5.26
CA GLN A 433 18.53 -71.13 -4.07
C GLN A 433 17.66 -71.80 -2.98
N ARG A 434 16.35 -71.99 -3.21
CA ARG A 434 15.43 -72.67 -2.27
C ARG A 434 14.56 -73.75 -2.95
N LEU A 435 15.20 -74.81 -3.41
CA LEU A 435 14.56 -76.12 -3.59
C LEU A 435 14.79 -76.95 -2.32
N GLY A 436 13.82 -76.95 -1.40
CA GLY A 436 13.92 -77.75 -0.18
C GLY A 436 12.83 -77.49 0.86
N GLN A 437 11.99 -78.52 1.07
CA GLN A 437 11.04 -78.69 2.18
C GLN A 437 9.81 -77.75 2.22
N SER A 438 8.76 -78.23 2.91
CA SER A 438 7.36 -77.83 2.76
C SER A 438 6.53 -78.46 3.91
N TYR A 439 5.24 -78.10 4.02
CA TYR A 439 4.19 -78.78 4.82
C TYR A 439 4.27 -78.57 6.36
N LEU A 440 3.21 -78.34 7.16
CA LEU A 440 1.73 -78.23 6.99
C LEU A 440 1.10 -77.35 8.12
N ASN A 441 -0.02 -76.66 7.81
CA ASN A 441 -1.25 -76.41 8.63
C ASN A 441 -1.15 -75.75 10.05
N ASN A 442 -2.22 -75.23 10.70
CA ASN A 442 -3.66 -75.24 10.40
C ASN A 442 -4.47 -74.04 10.99
N THR A 443 -5.50 -73.58 10.25
CA THR A 443 -6.88 -73.14 10.64
C THR A 443 -7.25 -72.64 12.06
N THR A 444 -8.04 -71.54 12.12
CA THR A 444 -9.31 -71.38 12.90
C THR A 444 -10.17 -70.24 12.27
N GLN A 445 -11.51 -70.23 12.48
CA GLN A 445 -12.51 -69.42 11.73
C GLN A 445 -13.36 -68.44 12.60
N SER A 446 -14.29 -67.72 11.93
CA SER A 446 -15.57 -67.13 12.43
C SER A 446 -15.56 -65.69 13.00
N SER A 447 -16.61 -64.86 12.86
CA SER A 447 -17.83 -64.93 11.99
C SER A 447 -18.68 -63.64 12.04
N ALA A 448 -19.55 -63.45 11.03
CA ALA A 448 -20.73 -62.54 10.96
C ALA A 448 -20.46 -61.02 10.76
N TRP A 449 -21.17 -60.26 9.89
CA TRP A 449 -22.61 -60.15 9.54
C TRP A 449 -23.45 -59.51 10.69
N ASN A 450 -24.49 -58.67 10.51
CA ASN A 450 -25.21 -58.14 9.34
C ASN A 450 -25.97 -56.83 9.77
N THR A 451 -26.58 -55.96 8.93
CA THR A 451 -26.76 -55.87 7.46
C THR A 451 -26.41 -54.43 6.99
N LEU A 452 -27.14 -53.57 6.24
CA LEU A 452 -28.44 -53.50 5.51
C LEU A 452 -28.31 -52.51 4.31
N GLN A 453 -29.36 -52.29 3.52
CA GLN A 453 -29.42 -51.35 2.37
C GLN A 453 -30.81 -50.70 2.27
N THR A 454 -30.91 -49.52 1.64
CA THR A 454 -31.87 -49.28 0.53
C THR A 454 -31.52 -48.04 -0.33
N SER A 455 -31.74 -48.21 -1.63
CA SER A 455 -31.91 -47.28 -2.76
C SER A 455 -32.64 -45.93 -2.48
N THR A 456 -32.57 -44.88 -3.30
CA THR A 456 -32.41 -44.78 -4.79
C THR A 456 -31.69 -43.48 -5.26
N ASP A 457 -31.08 -43.52 -6.44
CA ASP A 457 -30.73 -42.36 -7.31
C ASP A 457 -31.99 -41.69 -7.92
N PRO A 458 -31.94 -40.49 -8.56
CA PRO A 458 -30.76 -39.73 -9.02
C PRO A 458 -30.73 -38.19 -8.73
N GLU A 459 -29.68 -37.56 -9.26
CA GLU A 459 -29.47 -36.12 -9.58
C GLU A 459 -28.65 -35.21 -8.64
N SER A 460 -27.87 -34.33 -9.30
CA SER A 460 -27.20 -33.10 -8.84
C SER A 460 -25.98 -33.19 -7.88
N SER A 461 -24.78 -33.05 -8.48
CA SER A 461 -23.61 -32.29 -7.99
C SER A 461 -23.25 -32.33 -6.50
N VAL A 462 -22.11 -32.98 -6.18
CA VAL A 462 -21.39 -32.78 -4.91
C VAL A 462 -20.06 -32.07 -5.19
N SER A 463 -19.86 -30.89 -4.61
CA SER A 463 -18.66 -30.08 -4.79
C SER A 463 -17.52 -30.48 -3.84
N LEU A 464 -16.27 -30.36 -4.31
CA LEU A 464 -15.07 -30.73 -3.55
C LEU A 464 -14.61 -29.62 -2.59
N GLU A 465 -15.52 -29.06 -1.80
CA GLU A 465 -15.31 -27.84 -1.01
C GLU A 465 -15.23 -28.13 0.51
N ARG A 466 -14.07 -28.64 0.98
CA ARG A 466 -13.86 -28.98 2.41
C ARG A 466 -12.58 -28.48 3.08
N SER A 467 -11.77 -27.65 2.41
CA SER A 467 -10.57 -27.02 3.00
C SER A 467 -10.72 -25.52 3.32
N SER A 468 -11.56 -24.76 2.61
CA SER A 468 -11.74 -23.31 2.89
C SER A 468 -12.44 -23.07 4.24
N ARG A 469 -13.57 -23.75 4.48
CA ARG A 469 -14.53 -23.45 5.57
C ARG A 469 -13.99 -23.57 7.00
N THR A 470 -12.76 -24.05 7.19
CA THR A 470 -12.03 -24.02 8.48
C THR A 470 -11.17 -22.77 8.61
N PHE A 471 -10.46 -22.36 7.55
CA PHE A 471 -9.76 -21.08 7.48
C PHE A 471 -10.74 -19.90 7.50
N ASP A 472 -11.81 -19.95 6.70
CA ASP A 472 -12.85 -18.90 6.66
C ASP A 472 -13.42 -18.60 8.06
N LYS A 473 -13.55 -19.63 8.91
CA LYS A 473 -14.04 -19.49 10.30
C LYS A 473 -12.99 -18.91 11.25
N GLN A 474 -11.71 -19.22 11.06
CA GLN A 474 -10.63 -18.61 11.84
C GLN A 474 -10.39 -17.16 11.43
N GLU A 475 -10.44 -16.86 10.14
CA GLU A 475 -10.38 -15.49 9.61
C GLU A 475 -11.59 -14.68 10.08
N LEU A 476 -12.81 -15.20 10.00
CA LEU A 476 -14.00 -14.51 10.51
C LEU A 476 -13.93 -14.30 12.03
N ALA A 477 -13.30 -15.20 12.80
CA ALA A 477 -13.04 -15.01 14.23
C ALA A 477 -12.05 -13.85 14.46
N LEU A 478 -10.90 -13.87 13.77
CA LEU A 478 -9.89 -12.80 13.82
C LEU A 478 -10.44 -11.44 13.38
N LEU A 479 -11.24 -11.40 12.31
CA LEU A 479 -11.90 -10.17 11.83
C LEU A 479 -12.93 -9.64 12.83
N ASN A 480 -13.64 -10.52 13.55
CA ASN A 480 -14.53 -10.11 14.65
C ASN A 480 -13.74 -9.63 15.89
N GLU A 481 -12.59 -10.21 16.19
CA GLU A 481 -11.71 -9.75 17.26
C GLU A 481 -11.07 -8.39 16.94
N VAL A 482 -10.57 -8.21 15.70
CA VAL A 482 -10.11 -6.91 15.18
C VAL A 482 -11.24 -5.88 15.17
N ARG A 483 -12.47 -6.26 14.80
CA ARG A 483 -13.65 -5.39 14.88
C ARG A 483 -13.93 -4.98 16.33
N ARG A 484 -13.86 -5.91 17.29
CA ARG A 484 -14.05 -5.66 18.73
C ARG A 484 -12.94 -4.79 19.31
N LEU A 485 -11.68 -4.96 18.89
CA LEU A 485 -10.54 -4.10 19.24
C LEU A 485 -10.71 -2.68 18.68
N ARG A 486 -11.08 -2.54 17.40
CA ARG A 486 -11.37 -1.23 16.79
C ARG A 486 -12.55 -0.53 17.48
N GLN A 487 -13.59 -1.27 17.85
CA GLN A 487 -14.74 -0.73 18.58
C GLN A 487 -14.36 -0.31 20.01
N LYS A 488 -13.49 -1.07 20.70
CA LYS A 488 -12.93 -0.71 22.01
C LYS A 488 -12.09 0.56 21.93
N LEU A 489 -11.19 0.66 20.95
CA LEU A 489 -10.38 1.85 20.68
C LEU A 489 -11.23 3.08 20.30
N ALA A 490 -12.31 2.89 19.54
CA ALA A 490 -13.24 3.97 19.20
C ALA A 490 -14.00 4.50 20.44
N ILE A 491 -14.41 3.61 21.36
CA ILE A 491 -15.01 4.00 22.64
C ILE A 491 -13.97 4.69 23.53
N GLU A 492 -12.75 4.18 23.58
CA GLU A 492 -11.65 4.75 24.39
C GLU A 492 -11.26 6.15 23.90
N ASN A 493 -11.14 6.36 22.58
CA ASN A 493 -10.90 7.68 22.00
C ASN A 493 -12.11 8.63 22.15
N ARG A 494 -13.35 8.11 22.15
CA ARG A 494 -14.55 8.92 22.43
C ARG A 494 -14.65 9.37 23.89
N ASN A 495 -13.98 8.67 24.81
CA ASN A 495 -13.86 9.04 26.22
C ASN A 495 -12.63 9.92 26.52
N LYS A 496 -11.66 10.02 25.61
CA LYS A 496 -10.54 10.96 25.71
C LYS A 496 -11.00 12.36 25.28
N LYS A 497 -11.13 13.28 26.24
CA LYS A 497 -11.31 14.71 25.93
C LYS A 497 -10.13 15.20 25.07
N PRO A 498 -10.36 16.16 24.14
CA PRO A 498 -9.26 16.79 23.40
C PRO A 498 -8.30 17.50 24.37
N PRO A 499 -7.01 17.65 24.00
CA PRO A 499 -6.05 18.40 24.81
C PRO A 499 -6.49 19.86 24.96
N VAL A 500 -6.16 20.47 26.11
CA VAL A 500 -6.45 21.89 26.37
C VAL A 500 -5.58 22.75 25.46
N ASN A 501 -6.22 23.66 24.72
CA ASN A 501 -5.51 24.62 23.87
C ASN A 501 -4.81 25.66 24.75
N TYR A 502 -3.47 25.71 24.71
CA TYR A 502 -2.68 26.71 25.42
C TYR A 502 -2.39 27.90 24.50
N ASP A 503 -3.36 28.82 24.40
CA ASP A 503 -3.12 30.16 23.87
C ASP A 503 -2.47 31.03 24.96
N SER A 504 -1.14 31.21 24.93
CA SER A 504 -0.44 32.39 25.52
C SER A 504 1.09 32.32 25.38
N THR A 505 1.64 33.02 24.37
CA THR A 505 2.61 34.14 24.51
C THR A 505 2.85 34.79 23.16
#